data_AF-A0A1A2Z1K9-F1
#
_entry.id   AF-A0A1A2Z1K9-F1
#
_cell.length_a   1.000
_cell.length_b   1.000
_cell.length_c   1.000
_cell.angle_alpha   90.00
_cell.angle_beta   90.00
_cell.angle_gamma   90.00
#
_symmetry.space_group_name_H-M   'P 1'
#
loop_
_entity.id
_entity.type
_entity.pdbx_description
1 polymer ?
#
loop_
_entity_poly.entity_id
_entity_poly.type
_entity_poly.pdbx_seq_one_letter_code
_entity_poly.pdbx_strand_id
1 'polypeptide(L)'
;MFGSAADPTADQIDQWLDALKVDPAHAREATHFRSIRAAVTGNAPQAELEAAVADARAAGDSWAVIGAAMGRSAQAALERYGKE
;
A
#
# COMPACT_ATOMS: atom_id res chain seq x y z
N MET A 1 -20.08 30.05 -8.47
CA MET A 1 -20.53 28.96 -9.36
C MET A 1 -19.33 28.08 -9.64
N PHE A 2 -19.13 27.00 -8.88
CA PHE A 2 -18.16 25.98 -9.28
C PHE A 2 -18.89 25.11 -10.30
N GLY A 3 -18.53 25.26 -11.57
CA GLY A 3 -19.08 24.43 -12.64
C GLY A 3 -18.71 22.98 -12.34
N SER A 4 -19.72 22.13 -12.10
CA SER A 4 -19.51 20.69 -12.06
C SER A 4 -19.09 20.29 -13.47
N ALA A 5 -17.80 20.00 -13.66
CA ALA A 5 -17.40 19.23 -14.83
C ALA A 5 -18.21 17.92 -14.82
N ALA A 6 -18.71 17.49 -15.98
CA ALA A 6 -19.35 16.19 -16.09
C ALA A 6 -18.36 15.11 -15.66
N ASP A 7 -18.84 14.05 -15.00
CA ASP A 7 -18.00 12.93 -14.64
C ASP A 7 -17.35 12.34 -15.91
N PRO A 8 -16.03 12.05 -15.88
CA PRO A 8 -15.35 11.51 -17.04
C PRO A 8 -15.91 10.14 -17.41
N THR A 9 -16.02 9.87 -18.71
CA THR A 9 -16.41 8.55 -19.20
C THR A 9 -15.28 7.53 -18.98
N ALA A 10 -15.60 6.24 -19.05
CA ALA A 10 -14.60 5.17 -18.95
C ALA A 10 -13.48 5.36 -20.00
N ASP A 11 -13.82 5.66 -21.26
CA ASP A 11 -12.84 5.88 -22.33
C ASP A 11 -11.90 7.06 -22.04
N GLN A 12 -12.39 8.11 -21.39
CA GLN A 12 -11.57 9.26 -20.99
C GLN A 12 -10.61 8.92 -19.84
N ILE A 13 -11.05 8.05 -18.92
CA ILE A 13 -10.21 7.53 -17.85
C ILE A 13 -9.11 6.63 -18.42
N ASP A 14 -9.46 5.70 -19.31
CA ASP A 14 -8.50 4.78 -19.92
C ASP A 14 -7.44 5.53 -20.74
N GLN A 15 -7.86 6.53 -21.52
CA GLN A 15 -6.93 7.36 -22.28
C GLN A 15 -6.00 8.19 -21.37
N TRP A 16 -6.49 8.63 -20.21
CA TRP A 16 -5.66 9.29 -19.20
C TRP A 16 -4.66 8.33 -18.54
N LEU A 17 -5.10 7.12 -18.19
CA LEU A 17 -4.24 6.07 -17.63
C LEU A 17 -3.12 5.67 -18.61
N ASP A 18 -3.43 5.52 -19.89
CA ASP A 18 -2.45 5.18 -20.94
C ASP A 18 -1.40 6.29 -21.14
N ALA A 19 -1.79 7.54 -20.96
CA ALA A 19 -0.91 8.70 -21.05
C ALA A 19 -0.04 8.88 -19.79
N LEU A 20 -0.41 8.28 -18.67
CA LEU A 20 0.29 8.43 -17.40
C LEU A 20 1.69 7.80 -17.48
N LYS A 21 2.74 8.59 -17.26
CA LYS A 21 4.11 8.12 -17.14
C LYS A 21 4.53 8.20 -15.68
N VAL A 22 4.92 7.07 -15.11
CA VAL A 22 5.49 7.00 -13.76
C VAL A 22 6.96 7.37 -13.85
N ASP A 23 7.40 8.33 -13.05
CA ASP A 23 8.81 8.61 -12.86
C ASP A 23 9.43 7.54 -11.94
N PRO A 24 10.38 6.71 -12.43
CA PRO A 24 11.03 5.70 -11.62
C PRO A 24 11.76 6.28 -10.40
N ALA A 25 12.23 7.53 -10.46
CA ALA A 25 12.90 8.19 -9.34
C ALA A 25 11.94 8.47 -8.18
N HIS A 26 10.63 8.53 -8.45
CA HIS A 26 9.57 8.69 -7.46
C HIS A 26 8.83 7.36 -7.18
N ALA A 27 9.23 6.26 -7.83
CA ALA A 27 8.67 4.96 -7.57
C ALA A 27 9.15 4.46 -6.21
N ARG A 28 8.23 4.26 -5.27
CA ARG A 28 8.55 3.63 -3.98
C ARG A 28 8.83 2.16 -4.21
N GLU A 29 9.98 1.69 -3.73
CA GLU A 29 10.28 0.27 -3.76
C GLU A 29 9.23 -0.49 -2.93
N ALA A 30 8.49 -1.39 -3.58
CA ALA A 30 7.37 -2.10 -2.96
C ALA A 30 7.78 -3.43 -2.30
N THR A 31 9.06 -3.63 -2.01
CA THR A 31 9.59 -4.93 -1.53
C THR A 31 8.94 -5.35 -0.22
N HIS A 32 8.93 -4.49 0.81
CA HIS A 32 8.29 -4.79 2.09
C HIS A 32 6.77 -4.91 1.97
N PHE A 33 6.13 -4.07 1.16
CA PHE A 33 4.70 -4.17 0.86
C PHE A 33 4.34 -5.54 0.26
N ARG A 34 5.10 -6.01 -0.72
CA ARG A 34 4.90 -7.32 -1.35
C ARG A 34 5.20 -8.47 -0.39
N SER A 35 6.21 -8.35 0.46
CA SER A 35 6.53 -9.34 1.50
C SER A 35 5.36 -9.54 2.46
N ILE A 36 4.83 -8.45 3.03
CA ILE A 36 3.67 -8.49 3.93
C ILE A 36 2.46 -9.08 3.20
N ARG A 37 2.20 -8.66 1.96
CA ARG A 37 1.08 -9.19 1.17
C ARG A 37 1.22 -10.69 0.93
N ALA A 38 2.42 -11.16 0.57
CA ALA A 38 2.70 -12.58 0.36
C ALA A 38 2.48 -13.38 1.65
N ALA A 39 2.97 -12.90 2.79
CA ALA A 39 2.74 -13.52 4.10
C ALA A 39 1.25 -13.63 4.45
N VAL A 40 0.48 -12.56 4.21
CA VAL A 40 -0.98 -12.56 4.43
C VAL A 40 -1.69 -13.55 3.51
N THR A 41 -1.41 -13.54 2.20
CA THR A 41 -2.09 -14.41 1.24
C THR A 41 -1.67 -15.87 1.33
N GLY A 42 -0.44 -16.12 1.77
CA GLY A 42 0.14 -17.45 1.93
C GLY A 42 -0.20 -18.11 3.27
N ASN A 43 -0.94 -17.44 4.16
CA ASN A 43 -1.14 -17.86 5.55
C ASN A 43 0.18 -18.20 6.25
N ALA A 44 1.18 -17.35 6.07
CA ALA A 44 2.46 -17.51 6.72
C ALA A 44 2.29 -17.54 8.26
N PRO A 45 3.18 -18.24 8.99
CA PRO A 45 3.22 -18.17 10.44
C PRO A 45 3.23 -16.71 10.93
N GLN A 46 2.57 -16.47 12.07
CA GLN A 46 2.45 -15.13 12.66
C GLN A 46 3.82 -14.46 12.86
N ALA A 47 4.86 -15.22 13.23
CA ALA A 47 6.22 -14.72 13.40
C ALA A 47 6.85 -14.20 12.09
N GLU A 48 6.54 -14.83 10.94
CA GLU A 48 7.04 -14.36 9.64
C GLU A 48 6.33 -13.07 9.22
N LEU A 49 5.04 -12.95 9.52
CA LEU A 49 4.30 -11.70 9.30
C LEU A 49 4.83 -10.57 10.20
N GLU A 50 5.14 -10.86 11.46
CA GLU A 50 5.77 -9.90 12.39
C GLU A 50 7.14 -9.45 11.90
N ALA A 51 7.99 -10.38 11.47
CA ALA A 51 9.30 -10.05 10.88
C ALA A 51 9.16 -9.15 9.64
N ALA A 52 8.24 -9.47 8.73
CA ALA A 52 7.98 -8.66 7.54
C ALA A 52 7.47 -7.24 7.89
N VAL A 53 6.67 -7.12 8.94
CA VAL A 53 6.19 -5.82 9.46
C VAL A 53 7.34 -5.03 10.11
N ALA A 54 8.19 -5.69 10.89
CA ALA A 54 9.36 -5.08 11.52
C ALA A 54 10.34 -4.56 10.46
N ASP A 55 10.64 -5.34 9.43
CA ASP A 55 11.49 -4.93 8.30
C ASP A 55 10.91 -3.69 7.58
N ALA A 56 9.60 -3.68 7.34
CA ALA A 56 8.91 -2.53 6.74
C ALA A 56 9.04 -1.28 7.61
N ARG A 57 8.86 -1.42 8.93
CA ARG A 57 9.01 -0.31 9.89
C ARG A 57 10.44 0.20 9.94
N ALA A 58 11.44 -0.69 9.95
CA ALA A 58 12.85 -0.32 9.92
C ALA A 58 13.23 0.41 8.63
N ALA A 59 12.62 0.06 7.50
CA ALA A 59 12.77 0.77 6.22
C ALA A 59 12.01 2.12 6.17
N GLY A 60 11.26 2.48 7.22
CA GLY A 60 10.53 3.73 7.30
C GLY A 60 9.12 3.70 6.69
N ASP A 61 8.57 2.53 6.36
CA ASP A 61 7.19 2.42 5.88
C ASP A 61 6.21 2.84 6.98
N SER A 62 5.26 3.72 6.62
CA SER A 62 4.25 4.17 7.57
C SER A 62 3.24 3.07 7.88
N TRP A 63 2.56 3.19 9.02
CA TRP A 63 1.48 2.27 9.38
C TRP A 63 0.34 2.24 8.35
N ALA A 64 0.16 3.30 7.58
CA ALA A 64 -0.79 3.32 6.47
C ALA A 64 -0.37 2.38 5.33
N VAL A 65 0.91 2.36 4.96
CA VAL A 65 1.45 1.44 3.93
C VAL A 65 1.36 -0.01 4.41
N ILE A 66 1.77 -0.26 5.65
CA ILE A 66 1.75 -1.58 6.27
C ILE A 66 0.31 -2.10 6.40
N GLY A 67 -0.62 -1.27 6.87
CA GLY A 67 -2.05 -1.60 6.93
C GLY A 67 -2.61 -1.95 5.55
N ALA A 68 -2.31 -1.13 4.53
CA ALA A 68 -2.75 -1.39 3.17
C ALA A 68 -2.20 -2.71 2.61
N ALA A 69 -0.94 -3.06 2.89
CA ALA A 69 -0.35 -4.33 2.47
C ALA A 69 -1.10 -5.55 3.05
N MET A 70 -1.58 -5.43 4.29
CA MET A 70 -2.38 -6.45 4.97
C MET A 70 -3.87 -6.43 4.60
N GLY A 71 -4.35 -5.40 3.88
CA GLY A 71 -5.79 -5.18 3.67
C GLY A 71 -6.54 -4.72 4.92
N ARG A 72 -5.87 -3.99 5.83
CA ARG A 72 -6.41 -3.48 7.10
C ARG A 72 -6.22 -1.97 7.21
N SER A 73 -6.89 -1.35 8.18
CA SER A 73 -6.66 0.07 8.48
C SER A 73 -5.28 0.28 9.11
N ALA A 74 -4.74 1.51 8.97
CA ALA A 74 -3.49 1.91 9.60
C ALA A 74 -3.54 1.76 11.13
N GLN A 75 -4.68 2.12 11.74
CA GLN A 75 -4.90 2.00 13.17
C GLN A 75 -4.88 0.54 13.63
N ALA A 76 -5.55 -0.37 12.89
CA ALA A 76 -5.54 -1.79 13.21
C ALA A 76 -4.13 -2.41 13.09
N ALA A 77 -3.30 -1.89 12.17
CA ALA A 77 -1.90 -2.28 12.06
C ALA A 77 -1.09 -1.78 13.27
N LEU A 78 -1.23 -0.50 13.63
CA LEU A 78 -0.55 0.11 14.77
C LEU A 78 -0.93 -0.55 16.10
N GLU A 79 -2.22 -0.80 16.34
CA GLU A 79 -2.68 -1.42 17.58
C GLU A 79 -2.11 -2.83 17.78
N ARG A 80 -1.90 -3.56 16.68
CA ARG A 80 -1.41 -4.94 16.68
C ARG A 80 0.11 -5.04 16.73
N TYR A 81 0.83 -4.18 16.00
CA TYR A 81 2.28 -4.30 15.80
C TYR A 81 3.08 -3.11 16.33
N GLY A 82 2.43 -2.06 16.80
CA GLY A 82 3.09 -0.85 17.31
C GLY A 82 3.47 -0.91 18.79
N LYS A 83 3.32 -2.06 19.44
CA LYS A 83 3.63 -2.28 20.87
C LYS A 83 4.96 -3.01 21.10
N GLU A 84 5.78 -3.15 20.07
CA GLU A 84 7.14 -3.70 20.17
C GLU A 84 8.18 -2.62 20.43
#